data_AF-A0A933QPN7-F1
#
_entry.id   AF-A0A933QPN7-F1
#
_cell.length_a   1.000
_cell.length_b   1.000
_cell.length_c   1.000
_cell.angle_alpha   90.00
_cell.angle_beta   90.00
_cell.angle_gamma   90.00
#
_symmetry.space_group_name_H-M   'P 1'
#
loop_
_entity.id
_entity.type
_entity.pdbx_description
1 polymer ?
#
loop_
_entity_poly.entity_id
_entity_poly.type
_entity_poly.pdbx_seq_one_letter_code
_entity_poly.pdbx_strand_id
1 'polypeptide(L)'
;YWHDVAVNQSETKVTNEFARAFDSIPKIVFSTTLKRVEWNNTTLLHSNLREEIMKLKQQPGKNISIGGLNIASQVAQWNLIDEYHFVVHPIIAGKGPRLFESGKNLTLKLVGSKTFRSGVVALHYKK
;
A
#
# COMPACT_ATOMS: atom_id res chain seq x y z
N TYR A 1 6.52 -8.88 -11.39
CA TYR A 1 6.57 -7.60 -12.14
C TYR A 1 7.67 -6.69 -11.61
N TRP A 2 7.49 -5.93 -10.52
CA TRP A 2 8.49 -4.92 -10.10
C TRP A 2 9.89 -5.50 -9.83
N HIS A 3 9.96 -6.69 -9.22
CA HIS A 3 11.22 -7.41 -9.06
C HIS A 3 11.89 -7.72 -10.40
N ASP A 4 11.13 -8.26 -11.36
CA ASP A 4 11.63 -8.62 -12.68
C ASP A 4 12.13 -7.38 -13.45
N VAL A 5 11.44 -6.26 -13.33
CA VAL A 5 11.87 -4.97 -13.89
C VAL A 5 13.14 -4.47 -13.20
N ALA A 6 13.26 -4.63 -11.88
CA ALA A 6 14.44 -4.22 -11.12
C ALA A 6 15.68 -5.03 -11.53
N VAL A 7 15.54 -6.34 -11.74
CA VAL A 7 16.62 -7.25 -12.15
C VAL A 7 16.99 -7.05 -13.61
N ASN A 8 16.00 -7.08 -14.51
CA ASN A 8 16.25 -7.08 -15.95
C ASN A 8 16.41 -5.68 -16.55
N GLN A 9 16.01 -4.63 -15.81
CA GLN A 9 16.05 -3.23 -16.27
C GLN A 9 15.34 -3.03 -17.62
N SER A 10 14.22 -3.72 -17.81
CA SER A 10 13.53 -3.85 -19.11
C SER A 10 12.68 -2.63 -19.51
N GLU A 11 12.60 -1.60 -18.66
CA GLU A 11 11.72 -0.44 -18.86
C GLU A 11 12.52 0.87 -19.03
N THR A 12 11.85 2.03 -19.05
CA THR A 12 12.52 3.34 -19.08
C THR A 12 13.43 3.55 -17.87
N LYS A 13 14.42 4.45 -17.96
CA LYS A 13 15.33 4.78 -16.85
C LYS A 13 14.58 5.10 -15.55
N VAL A 14 13.54 5.93 -15.62
CA VAL A 14 12.74 6.33 -14.45
C VAL A 14 11.99 5.14 -13.85
N THR A 15 11.41 4.29 -14.71
CA THR A 15 10.72 3.07 -14.26
C THR A 15 11.68 2.09 -13.59
N ASN A 16 12.87 1.90 -14.15
CA ASN A 16 13.89 1.02 -13.57
C ASN A 16 14.42 1.53 -12.22
N GLU A 17 14.61 2.85 -12.09
CA GLU A 17 14.98 3.48 -10.81
C GLU A 17 13.90 3.27 -9.76
N PHE A 18 12.62 3.47 -10.11
CA PHE A 18 11.50 3.18 -9.23
C PHE A 18 11.45 1.69 -8.85
N ALA A 19 11.60 0.79 -9.83
CA ALA A 19 11.54 -0.65 -9.61
C ALA A 19 12.62 -1.09 -8.61
N ARG A 20 13.87 -0.61 -8.73
CA ARG A 20 14.93 -0.89 -7.75
C ARG A 20 14.62 -0.37 -6.36
N ALA A 21 14.13 0.87 -6.27
CA ALA A 21 13.75 1.45 -4.98
C ALA A 21 12.63 0.65 -4.31
N PHE A 22 11.57 0.33 -5.06
CA PHE A 22 10.45 -0.46 -4.57
C PHE A 22 10.85 -1.90 -4.23
N ASP A 23 11.70 -2.51 -5.06
CA ASP A 23 12.21 -3.85 -4.84
C ASP A 23 13.03 -3.91 -3.56
N SER A 24 13.83 -2.90 -3.23
CA SER A 24 14.66 -2.88 -2.01
C SER A 24 13.89 -2.83 -0.67
N ILE A 25 12.62 -2.42 -0.69
CA ILE A 25 11.80 -2.30 0.53
C ILE A 25 11.47 -3.70 1.07
N PRO A 26 11.72 -4.00 2.37
CA PRO A 26 11.26 -5.24 2.99
C PRO A 26 9.74 -5.39 2.90
N LYS A 27 9.27 -6.56 2.46
CA LYS A 27 7.84 -6.82 2.24
C LYS A 27 7.34 -7.90 3.18
N ILE A 28 6.12 -7.74 3.65
CA ILE A 28 5.38 -8.77 4.37
C ILE A 28 4.15 -9.10 3.54
N VAL A 29 4.01 -10.37 3.17
CA VAL A 29 2.88 -10.88 2.40
C VAL A 29 2.02 -11.72 3.33
N PHE A 30 0.75 -11.36 3.46
CA PHE A 30 -0.25 -12.19 4.11
C PHE A 30 -0.98 -13.00 3.04
N SER A 31 -0.98 -14.32 3.17
CA SER A 31 -1.71 -15.21 2.27
C SER A 31 -2.14 -16.47 2.98
N THR A 32 -3.30 -17.00 2.62
CA THR A 32 -3.81 -18.29 3.13
C THR A 32 -3.47 -19.46 2.20
N THR A 33 -3.02 -19.19 0.98
CA THR A 33 -2.85 -20.21 -0.07
C THR A 33 -1.41 -20.35 -0.56
N LEU A 34 -0.62 -19.27 -0.48
CA LEU A 34 0.80 -19.35 -0.83
C LEU A 34 1.53 -20.23 0.16
N LYS A 35 2.43 -21.09 -0.33
CA LYS A 35 3.28 -21.94 0.53
C LYS A 35 4.70 -21.41 0.68
N ARG A 36 5.14 -20.58 -0.25
CA ARG A 36 6.47 -19.96 -0.29
C ARG A 36 6.44 -18.67 -1.09
N VAL A 37 7.42 -17.81 -0.83
CA VAL A 37 7.76 -16.64 -1.64
C VAL A 37 9.19 -16.81 -2.12
N GLU A 38 9.46 -16.41 -3.36
CA GLU A 38 10.77 -16.60 -3.99
C GLU A 38 11.70 -15.38 -3.81
N TRP A 39 11.14 -14.24 -3.34
CA TRP A 39 11.88 -13.00 -3.15
C TRP A 39 12.56 -12.94 -1.78
N ASN A 40 13.89 -12.76 -1.79
CA ASN A 40 14.73 -12.77 -0.58
C ASN A 40 14.35 -11.74 0.49
N ASN A 41 13.73 -10.63 0.11
CA ASN A 41 13.33 -9.55 1.02
C ASN A 41 11.83 -9.57 1.37
N THR A 42 11.16 -10.71 1.13
CA THR A 42 9.74 -10.88 1.40
C THR A 42 9.53 -11.97 2.45
N THR A 43 8.79 -11.64 3.49
CA THR A 43 8.35 -12.60 4.52
C THR A 43 6.90 -12.98 4.27
N LEU A 44 6.62 -14.27 4.14
CA LEU A 44 5.26 -14.80 4.05
C LEU A 44 4.72 -15.08 5.46
N LEU A 45 3.58 -14.51 5.80
CA LEU A 45 2.90 -14.73 7.08
C LEU A 45 1.51 -15.33 6.87
N HIS A 46 1.21 -16.33 7.70
CA HIS A 46 -0.09 -17.00 7.77
C HIS A 46 -0.86 -16.66 9.07
N SER A 47 -0.26 -15.84 9.93
CA SER A 47 -0.78 -15.45 11.23
C SER A 47 -1.92 -14.41 11.13
N ASN A 48 -2.49 -14.07 12.28
CA ASN A 48 -3.53 -13.05 12.37
C ASN A 48 -3.00 -11.67 11.92
N LEU A 49 -3.61 -11.12 10.86
CA LEU A 49 -3.23 -9.83 10.27
C LEU A 49 -3.23 -8.69 11.29
N ARG A 50 -4.22 -8.63 12.19
CA ARG A 50 -4.37 -7.53 13.16
C ARG A 50 -3.26 -7.54 14.19
N GLU A 51 -2.98 -8.70 14.77
CA GLU A 51 -1.93 -8.88 15.78
C GLU A 51 -0.57 -8.49 15.21
N GLU A 52 -0.29 -8.92 13.99
CA GLU A 52 1.03 -8.69 13.40
C GLU A 52 1.23 -7.24 12.96
N ILE A 53 0.17 -6.55 12.51
CA ILE A 53 0.23 -5.11 12.31
C ILE A 53 0.44 -4.37 13.63
N MET A 54 -0.24 -4.76 14.70
CA MET A 54 -0.06 -4.16 16.03
C MET A 54 1.39 -4.32 16.52
N LYS A 55 1.96 -5.52 16.35
CA LYS A 55 3.36 -5.81 16.67
C LYS A 55 4.32 -4.99 15.82
N LEU A 56 4.09 -4.89 14.51
CA LEU A 56 4.91 -4.06 13.61
C LEU A 56 4.88 -2.58 14.00
N LYS A 57 3.71 -2.04 14.38
CA LYS A 57 3.59 -0.65 14.84
C LYS A 57 4.35 -0.37 16.15
N GLN A 58 4.65 -1.40 16.95
CA GLN A 58 5.41 -1.28 18.21
C GLN A 58 6.93 -1.40 18.00
N GLN A 59 7.37 -1.87 16.83
CA GLN A 59 8.80 -1.99 16.54
C GLN A 59 9.39 -0.64 16.13
N PRO A 60 10.66 -0.37 16.47
CA PRO A 60 11.37 0.78 15.94
C PRO A 60 11.52 0.64 14.42
N GLY A 61 11.29 1.73 13.69
CA GLY A 61 11.35 1.68 12.23
C GLY A 61 10.84 2.94 11.55
N LYS A 62 10.65 2.81 10.23
CA LYS A 62 10.05 3.85 9.38
C LYS A 62 8.54 3.58 9.21
N ASN A 63 7.89 4.39 8.39
CA ASN A 63 6.49 4.22 8.02
C ASN A 63 6.23 2.84 7.39
N ILE A 64 5.07 2.26 7.71
CA ILE A 64 4.56 1.01 7.12
C ILE A 64 3.57 1.38 6.01
N SER A 65 3.84 0.91 4.79
CA SER A 65 2.91 1.08 3.66
C SER A 65 2.06 -0.17 3.48
N ILE A 66 0.78 0.00 3.23
CA ILE A 66 -0.18 -1.10 3.08
C ILE A 66 -0.54 -1.26 1.59
N GLY A 67 -0.39 -2.48 1.08
CA GLY A 67 -0.79 -2.86 -0.28
C GLY A 67 -2.02 -3.76 -0.29
N GLY A 68 -2.81 -3.65 -1.36
CA GLY A 68 -3.98 -4.49 -1.60
C GLY A 68 -5.24 -4.01 -0.88
N LEU A 69 -6.38 -4.16 -1.56
CA LEU A 69 -7.66 -3.62 -1.11
C LEU A 69 -8.14 -4.25 0.20
N ASN A 70 -8.07 -5.58 0.30
CA ASN A 70 -8.58 -6.33 1.45
C ASN A 70 -7.84 -5.95 2.75
N ILE A 71 -6.50 -5.94 2.71
CA ILE A 71 -5.68 -5.56 3.87
C ILE A 71 -5.95 -4.11 4.25
N ALA A 72 -5.91 -3.17 3.29
CA ALA A 72 -6.14 -1.76 3.56
C ALA A 72 -7.54 -1.50 4.17
N SER A 73 -8.57 -2.19 3.67
CA SER A 73 -9.95 -2.08 4.19
C SER A 73 -10.06 -2.56 5.64
N GLN A 74 -9.51 -3.74 5.97
CA GLN A 74 -9.52 -4.27 7.34
C GLN A 74 -8.75 -3.37 8.33
N VAL A 75 -7.57 -2.88 7.93
CA VAL A 75 -6.74 -2.03 8.80
C VAL A 75 -7.40 -0.67 9.04
N ALA A 76 -8.10 -0.15 8.04
CA ALA A 76 -8.93 1.04 8.20
C ALA A 76 -10.08 0.82 9.19
N GLN A 77 -10.77 -0.34 9.12
CA GLN A 77 -11.84 -0.68 10.06
C GLN A 77 -11.36 -0.79 11.51
N TRP A 78 -10.13 -1.24 11.72
CA TRP A 78 -9.49 -1.27 13.05
C TRP A 78 -8.96 0.09 13.52
N ASN A 79 -9.13 1.15 12.73
CA ASN A 79 -8.63 2.49 13.01
C ASN A 79 -7.09 2.55 13.21
N LEU A 80 -6.34 1.69 12.52
CA LEU A 80 -4.89 1.57 12.67
C LEU A 80 -4.09 2.35 11.61
N ILE A 81 -4.75 2.99 10.65
CA ILE A 81 -4.13 3.88 9.66
C ILE A 81 -3.97 5.28 10.27
N ASP A 82 -2.78 5.85 10.14
CA ASP A 82 -2.43 7.18 10.63
C ASP A 82 -2.48 8.24 9.51
N GLU A 83 -2.08 7.86 8.30
CA GLU A 83 -2.03 8.73 7.13
C GLU A 83 -2.66 8.05 5.91
N TYR A 84 -3.41 8.83 5.12
CA TYR A 84 -4.09 8.37 3.91
C TYR A 84 -3.56 9.12 2.70
N HIS A 85 -3.06 8.39 1.72
CA HIS A 85 -2.65 8.92 0.43
C HIS A 85 -3.64 8.44 -0.64
N PHE A 86 -4.52 9.34 -1.09
CA PHE A 86 -5.49 9.04 -2.16
C PHE A 86 -4.98 9.58 -3.49
N VAL A 87 -4.91 8.71 -4.50
CA VAL A 87 -4.59 9.10 -5.87
C VAL A 87 -5.88 9.00 -6.69
N VAL A 88 -6.48 10.14 -6.98
CA VAL A 88 -7.74 10.25 -7.72
C VAL A 88 -7.42 10.36 -9.21
N HIS A 89 -7.89 9.39 -9.97
CA HIS A 89 -7.76 9.37 -11.43
C HIS A 89 -8.98 10.02 -12.09
N PRO A 90 -8.83 10.72 -13.23
CA PRO A 90 -9.92 11.38 -13.94
C PRO A 90 -10.76 10.37 -14.77
N ILE A 91 -11.31 9.35 -14.10
CA ILE A 91 -12.13 8.30 -14.71
C ILE A 91 -13.28 7.91 -13.80
N ILE A 92 -14.45 7.63 -14.40
CA ILE A 92 -15.59 7.03 -13.70
C ILE A 92 -15.54 5.52 -13.95
N ALA A 93 -15.13 4.75 -12.94
CA ALA A 93 -14.98 3.30 -13.06
C ALA A 93 -16.32 2.53 -13.19
N GLY A 94 -17.43 3.13 -12.75
CA GLY A 94 -18.79 2.55 -12.82
C GLY A 94 -19.04 1.40 -11.83
N LYS A 95 -18.21 0.37 -11.86
CA LYS A 95 -18.27 -0.82 -10.99
C LYS A 95 -16.86 -1.17 -10.49
N GLY A 96 -16.80 -1.88 -9.37
CA GLY A 96 -15.53 -2.34 -8.83
C GLY A 96 -15.55 -2.34 -7.31
N PRO A 97 -14.52 -2.96 -6.71
CA PRO A 97 -14.47 -3.09 -5.28
C PRO A 97 -14.10 -1.74 -4.64
N ARG A 98 -14.66 -1.43 -3.48
CA ARG A 98 -14.46 -0.14 -2.80
C ARG A 98 -13.59 -0.32 -1.56
N LEU A 99 -12.74 0.67 -1.27
CA LEU A 99 -11.88 0.64 -0.08
C LEU A 99 -12.69 0.72 1.21
N PHE A 100 -13.74 1.55 1.20
CA PHE A 100 -14.65 1.77 2.31
C PHE A 100 -16.08 1.46 1.86
N GLU A 101 -16.62 0.32 2.28
CA GLU A 101 -18.03 -0.05 2.05
C GLU A 101 -18.89 0.11 3.31
N SER A 102 -18.28 0.02 4.48
CA SER A 102 -18.92 0.19 5.79
C SER A 102 -17.87 0.64 6.81
N GLY A 103 -18.29 1.41 7.82
CA GLY A 103 -17.38 1.92 8.84
C GLY A 103 -17.94 3.12 9.61
N LYS A 104 -17.26 3.50 10.69
CA LYS A 104 -17.57 4.72 11.42
C LYS A 104 -17.13 5.94 10.61
N ASN A 105 -17.80 7.07 10.83
CA ASN A 105 -17.35 8.35 10.27
C ASN A 105 -15.92 8.64 10.74
N LEU A 106 -15.02 8.86 9.78
CA LEU A 106 -13.64 9.26 10.03
C LEU A 106 -13.45 10.67 9.50
N THR A 107 -13.13 11.60 10.40
CA THR A 107 -12.73 12.95 10.00
C THR A 107 -11.24 12.93 9.73
N LEU A 108 -10.84 13.46 8.57
CA LEU A 108 -9.46 13.50 8.12
C LEU A 108 -9.05 14.95 7.84
N LYS A 109 -7.83 15.31 8.22
CA LYS A 109 -7.24 16.62 7.93
C LYS A 109 -6.40 16.55 6.66
N LEU A 110 -6.73 17.37 5.66
CA LEU A 110 -5.87 17.52 4.48
C LEU A 110 -4.56 18.18 4.91
N VAL A 111 -3.44 17.54 4.62
CA VAL A 111 -2.09 18.05 4.91
C VAL A 111 -1.27 18.34 3.66
N GLY A 112 -1.70 17.82 2.49
CA GLY A 112 -1.04 18.11 1.23
C GLY A 112 -1.88 17.68 0.03
N SER A 113 -1.69 18.35 -1.10
CA SER A 113 -2.27 17.94 -2.38
C SER A 113 -1.33 18.26 -3.54
N LYS A 114 -1.42 17.49 -4.62
CA LYS A 114 -0.66 17.71 -5.85
C LYS A 114 -1.49 17.29 -7.06
N THR A 115 -1.67 18.23 -7.99
CA THR A 115 -2.29 17.96 -9.30
C THR A 115 -1.21 17.71 -10.33
N PHE A 116 -1.40 16.67 -11.14
CA PHE A 116 -0.50 16.31 -12.23
C PHE A 116 -1.08 16.76 -13.58
N ARG A 117 -0.21 16.94 -14.58
CA ARG A 117 -0.62 17.32 -15.96
C ARG A 117 -1.59 16.31 -16.60
N SER A 118 -1.58 15.07 -16.13
CA SER A 118 -2.53 14.01 -16.55
C SER A 118 -3.95 14.19 -16.00
N GLY A 119 -4.19 15.19 -15.15
CA GLY A 119 -5.45 15.36 -14.43
C GLY A 119 -5.58 14.49 -13.16
N VAL A 120 -4.59 13.64 -12.87
CA VAL A 120 -4.51 12.90 -11.60
C VAL A 120 -4.30 13.88 -10.45
N VAL A 121 -4.95 13.63 -9.32
CA VAL A 121 -4.78 14.40 -8.08
C VAL A 121 -4.32 13.46 -6.96
N ALA A 122 -3.15 13.71 -6.38
CA ALA A 122 -2.70 13.06 -5.16
C ALA A 122 -3.09 13.92 -3.96
N LEU A 123 -3.76 13.31 -2.98
CA LEU A 123 -4.20 13.94 -1.74
C LEU A 123 -3.57 13.20 -0.56
N HIS A 124 -3.07 13.97 0.40
CA HIS A 124 -2.48 13.45 1.62
C HIS A 124 -3.28 13.97 2.81
N TYR A 125 -3.85 13.03 3.56
CA TYR A 125 -4.61 13.29 4.76
C TYR A 125 -3.95 12.64 5.98
N LYS A 126 -4.13 13.26 7.15
CA LYS A 126 -3.84 12.65 8.44
C LYS A 126 -5.10 12.53 9.26
N LYS A 127 -5.18 11.47 10.06
CA LYS A 127 -6.19 11.33 11.10
C LYS A 127 -5.93 12.30 12.26
#